data_AF-A0A920JVZ2-F1
#
_entry.id   AF-A0A920JVZ2-F1
#
_cell.length_a   1.000
_cell.length_b   1.000
_cell.length_c   1.000
_cell.angle_alpha   90.00
_cell.angle_beta   90.00
_cell.angle_gamma   90.00
#
_symmetry.space_group_name_H-M   'P 1'
#
loop_
_entity.id
_entity.type
_entity.pdbx_description
1 polymer ?
#
loop_
_entity_poly.entity_id
_entity_poly.type
_entity_poly.pdbx_seq_one_letter_code
_entity_poly.pdbx_strand_id
1 'polypeptide(L)'
;MEPPNNSRIIAVAGGTGLAAVYQLARDFGNTDIYFGARSKDRLYFLEESTDISNLHISTDDGSYGAKGLITELLERNLEQMSLKERESLFFLQLWSRPDG
;
A
#
# COMPACT_ATOMS: atom_id res chain seq x y z
N MET A 1 -14.87 -2.99 -9.10
CA MET A 1 -14.06 -3.70 -10.12
C MET A 1 -13.41 -4.84 -9.38
N GLU A 2 -13.64 -6.09 -9.80
CA GLU A 2 -13.05 -7.27 -9.17
C GLU A 2 -11.65 -7.51 -9.77
N PRO A 3 -10.63 -7.82 -8.95
CA PRO A 3 -9.30 -8.16 -9.45
C PRO A 3 -9.36 -9.41 -10.33
N PRO A 4 -8.57 -9.50 -11.42
CA PRO A 4 -8.46 -10.73 -12.19
C PRO A 4 -8.01 -11.91 -11.33
N ASN A 5 -8.47 -13.12 -11.66
CA ASN A 5 -8.04 -14.35 -10.99
C ASN A 5 -6.50 -14.45 -10.99
N ASN A 6 -5.92 -14.85 -9.86
CA ASN A 6 -4.47 -14.96 -9.63
C ASN A 6 -3.67 -13.64 -9.68
N SER A 7 -4.32 -12.47 -9.71
CA SER A 7 -3.61 -11.19 -9.58
C SER A 7 -3.12 -10.95 -8.14
N ARG A 8 -2.00 -10.23 -8.03
CA ARG A 8 -1.50 -9.69 -6.76
C ARG A 8 -1.91 -8.23 -6.67
N ILE A 9 -2.63 -7.87 -5.62
CA ILE A 9 -3.22 -6.54 -5.49
C ILE A 9 -2.21 -5.62 -4.84
N ILE A 10 -1.93 -4.48 -5.47
CA ILE A 10 -1.11 -3.42 -4.91
C ILE A 10 -2.01 -2.25 -4.55
N ALA A 11 -2.23 -2.06 -3.26
CA ALA A 11 -3.11 -1.02 -2.74
C ALA A 11 -2.26 0.11 -2.12
N VAL A 12 -2.33 1.31 -2.69
CA VAL A 12 -1.57 2.48 -2.20
C VAL A 12 -2.51 3.46 -1.51
N ALA A 13 -2.23 3.78 -0.25
CA ALA A 13 -3.04 4.67 0.57
C ALA A 13 -2.19 5.64 1.41
N GLY A 14 -2.81 6.74 1.84
CA GLY A 14 -2.22 7.66 2.81
C GLY A 14 -3.28 8.32 3.70
N GLY A 15 -2.87 8.74 4.90
CA GLY A 15 -3.77 9.37 5.87
C GLY A 15 -4.96 8.48 6.26
N THR A 16 -6.18 8.91 5.99
CA THR A 16 -7.41 8.13 6.31
C THR A 16 -7.72 7.02 5.29
N GLY A 17 -6.95 6.91 4.19
CA GLY A 17 -7.16 5.91 3.15
C GLY A 17 -6.94 4.46 3.58
N LEU A 18 -6.30 4.20 4.73
CA LEU A 18 -6.01 2.86 5.22
C LEU A 18 -7.28 2.01 5.42
N ALA A 19 -8.36 2.60 5.93
CA ALA A 19 -9.61 1.88 6.16
C ALA A 19 -10.20 1.31 4.87
N ALA A 20 -10.06 2.04 3.74
CA ALA A 20 -10.54 1.59 2.45
C ALA A 20 -9.70 0.42 1.89
N VAL A 21 -8.37 0.50 1.99
CA VAL A 21 -7.48 -0.60 1.55
C VAL A 21 -7.55 -1.82 2.47
N TYR A 22 -7.84 -1.63 3.77
CA TYR A 22 -8.08 -2.73 4.70
C TYR A 22 -9.28 -3.58 4.27
N GLN A 23 -10.41 -2.96 3.91
CA GLN A 23 -11.58 -3.70 3.43
C GLN A 23 -11.26 -4.49 2.15
N LEU A 24 -10.51 -3.88 1.22
CA LEU A 24 -10.06 -4.56 0.00
C LEU A 24 -9.17 -5.79 0.30
N ALA A 25 -8.19 -5.64 1.20
CA ALA A 25 -7.33 -6.75 1.58
C ALA A 25 -8.11 -7.89 2.25
N ARG A 26 -9.11 -7.54 3.06
CA ARG A 26 -9.99 -8.52 3.72
C ARG A 26 -10.85 -9.29 2.72
N ASP A 27 -11.39 -8.60 1.72
CA ASP A 27 -12.34 -9.20 0.77
C ASP A 27 -11.64 -10.07 -0.27
N PHE A 28 -10.45 -9.67 -0.75
CA PHE A 28 -9.79 -10.31 -1.87
C PHE A 28 -8.54 -11.13 -1.50
N GLY A 29 -7.90 -10.87 -0.35
CA GLY A 29 -6.61 -11.46 -0.02
C GLY A 29 -5.50 -11.10 -1.02
N ASN A 30 -4.34 -11.76 -0.92
CA ASN A 30 -3.17 -11.56 -1.81
C ASN A 30 -2.84 -10.08 -2.10
N THR A 31 -2.93 -9.26 -1.06
CA THR A 31 -2.83 -7.79 -1.15
C THR A 31 -1.57 -7.31 -0.45
N ASP A 32 -0.78 -6.50 -1.15
CA ASP A 32 0.22 -5.64 -0.53
C ASP A 32 -0.37 -4.25 -0.33
N ILE A 33 -0.35 -3.77 0.90
CA ILE A 33 -0.76 -2.42 1.25
C ILE A 33 0.48 -1.56 1.39
N TYR A 34 0.55 -0.49 0.62
CA TYR A 34 1.55 0.56 0.71
C TYR A 34 0.92 1.78 1.39
N PHE A 35 1.24 2.00 2.66
CA PHE A 35 0.63 3.04 3.48
C PHE A 35 1.63 4.14 3.87
N GLY A 36 1.32 5.38 3.48
CA GLY A 36 2.10 6.57 3.80
C GLY A 36 1.45 7.46 4.86
N ALA A 37 2.25 7.99 5.78
CA ALA A 37 1.82 9.02 6.73
C ALA A 37 2.91 10.08 6.96
N ARG A 38 2.54 11.23 7.52
CA ARG A 38 3.54 12.26 7.86
C ARG A 38 4.49 11.82 9.00
N SER A 39 3.95 11.06 9.96
CA SER A 39 4.62 10.68 11.20
C SER A 39 3.95 9.44 11.83
N LYS A 40 4.65 8.76 12.75
CA LYS A 40 4.22 7.50 13.38
C LYS A 40 2.90 7.61 14.14
N ASP A 41 2.64 8.72 14.81
CA ASP A 41 1.40 8.99 15.56
C ASP A 41 0.15 9.05 14.68
N ARG A 42 0.33 9.15 13.35
CA ARG A 42 -0.76 9.14 12.36
C ARG A 42 -0.99 7.78 11.72
N LEU A 43 -0.27 6.75 12.16
CA LEU A 43 -0.46 5.38 11.73
C LEU A 43 -1.47 4.68 12.64
N TYR A 44 -2.71 4.57 12.17
CA TYR A 44 -3.78 3.84 12.85
C TYR A 44 -3.91 2.43 12.24
N PHE A 45 -4.55 1.49 12.94
CA PHE A 45 -4.89 0.15 12.43
C PHE A 45 -3.74 -0.67 11.83
N LEU A 46 -2.51 -0.48 12.32
CA LEU A 46 -1.33 -1.17 11.79
C LEU A 46 -1.37 -2.68 12.05
N GLU A 47 -1.77 -3.08 13.25
CA GLU A 47 -1.79 -4.48 13.67
C GLU A 47 -2.81 -5.26 12.84
N GLU A 48 -4.04 -4.75 12.77
CA GLU A 48 -5.12 -5.36 12.00
C GLU A 48 -4.80 -5.42 10.50
N SER A 49 -4.14 -4.39 9.96
CA SER A 49 -3.74 -4.38 8.54
C SER A 49 -2.59 -5.34 8.26
N THR A 50 -1.68 -5.56 9.21
CA THR A 50 -0.57 -6.51 9.07
C THR A 50 -1.07 -7.95 9.07
N ASP A 51 -2.14 -8.25 9.81
CA ASP A 51 -2.70 -9.61 9.88
C ASP A 51 -3.36 -10.08 8.57
N ILE A 52 -3.81 -9.15 7.73
CA ILE A 52 -4.58 -9.45 6.51
C ILE A 52 -3.85 -9.09 5.21
N SER A 53 -2.67 -8.49 5.29
CA SER A 53 -1.95 -8.00 4.12
C SER A 53 -0.44 -7.98 4.32
N ASN A 54 0.30 -7.90 3.23
CA ASN A 54 1.71 -7.54 3.29
C ASN A 54 1.81 -6.01 3.41
N LEU A 55 1.95 -5.52 4.63
CA LEU A 55 1.93 -4.09 4.92
C LEU A 55 3.32 -3.45 4.77
N HIS A 56 3.44 -2.48 3.87
CA HIS A 56 4.61 -1.64 3.64
C HIS A 56 4.32 -0.21 4.11
N ILE A 57 5.18 0.34 4.95
CA ILE A 57 4.94 1.64 5.59
C ILE A 57 6.08 2.60 5.30
N SER A 58 5.71 3.84 5.00
CA SER A 58 6.64 4.96 4.91
C SER A 58 6.13 6.16 5.71
N THR A 59 7.03 6.86 6.40
CA THR A 59 6.75 8.13 7.05
C THR A 59 7.64 9.24 6.51
N ASP A 60 7.06 10.43 6.30
CA ASP A 60 7.81 11.58 5.75
C ASP A 60 8.99 11.96 6.65
N ASP A 61 8.79 11.91 7.97
CA ASP A 61 9.82 12.22 8.97
C ASP A 61 10.76 11.04 9.29
N GLY A 62 10.44 9.81 8.86
CA GLY A 62 11.18 8.60 9.15
C GLY A 62 10.96 8.06 10.56
N SER A 63 9.93 8.50 11.26
CA SER A 63 9.59 8.03 12.62
C SER A 63 9.11 6.58 12.67
N TYR A 64 8.70 5.99 11.54
CA TYR A 64 8.35 4.57 11.42
C TYR A 64 8.43 4.07 9.97
N GLY A 65 8.87 2.83 9.77
CA GLY A 65 9.01 2.23 8.45
C GLY A 65 10.11 2.90 7.62
N ALA A 66 9.92 2.97 6.30
CA ALA A 66 10.81 3.72 5.41
C ALA A 66 10.66 5.23 5.65
N LYS A 67 11.73 6.00 5.41
CA LYS A 67 11.66 7.45 5.40
C LYS A 67 11.35 7.95 3.98
N GLY A 68 10.40 8.87 3.86
CA GLY A 68 10.04 9.53 2.60
C GLY A 68 8.66 9.14 2.08
N LEU A 69 8.43 9.37 0.79
CA LEU A 69 7.13 9.13 0.18
C LEU A 69 6.88 7.63 -0.03
N ILE A 70 5.64 7.20 0.20
CA ILE A 70 5.26 5.79 0.01
C ILE A 70 5.42 5.34 -1.45
N THR A 71 5.28 6.25 -2.42
CA THR A 71 5.49 5.96 -3.84
C THR A 71 6.95 5.65 -4.16
N GLU A 72 7.91 6.28 -3.49
CA GLU A 72 9.33 5.96 -3.64
C GLU A 72 9.64 4.55 -3.10
N LEU A 73 9.00 4.16 -1.99
CA LEU A 73 9.11 2.80 -1.47
C LEU A 73 8.50 1.79 -2.46
N LEU A 74 7.33 2.11 -3.03
CA LEU A 74 6.70 1.27 -4.05
C LEU A 74 7.60 1.11 -5.27
N GLU A 75 8.12 2.19 -5.83
CA GLU A 75 9.02 2.17 -6.98
C GLU A 75 10.24 1.27 -6.73
N ARG A 76 10.92 1.44 -5.59
CA ARG A 76 12.05 0.58 -5.19
C ARG A 76 11.66 -0.89 -5.12
N ASN A 77 10.49 -1.22 -4.56
CA ASN A 77 10.03 -2.59 -4.45
C ASN A 77 9.70 -3.18 -5.83
N LEU A 78 9.06 -2.40 -6.70
CA LEU A 78 8.76 -2.82 -8.07
C LEU A 78 10.04 -3.09 -8.88
N GLU A 79 11.08 -2.27 -8.71
CA GLU A 79 12.38 -2.46 -9.37
C GLU A 79 13.03 -3.81 -9.06
N GLN A 80 12.79 -4.36 -7.87
CA GLN A 80 13.32 -5.67 -7.47
C GLN A 80 12.49 -6.85 -8.02
N MET A 81 11.28 -6.61 -8.53
CA MET A 81 10.42 -7.66 -9.10
C MET A 81 10.82 -7.97 -10.54
N SER A 82 10.67 -9.24 -10.94
CA SER A 82 10.79 -9.67 -12.33
C SER A 82 9.64 -9.13 -13.19
N LEU A 83 9.85 -9.07 -14.51
CA LEU A 83 8.81 -8.62 -15.46
C LEU A 83 7.51 -9.44 -15.34
N LYS A 84 7.64 -10.76 -15.20
CA LYS A 84 6.50 -11.68 -15.05
C LYS A 84 5.69 -11.39 -13.79
N GLU A 85 6.33 -11.04 -12.69
CA GLU A 85 5.64 -10.64 -11.47
C GLU A 85 4.89 -9.32 -11.67
N ARG A 86 5.53 -8.33 -12.31
CA ARG A 86 4.93 -7.02 -12.60
C ARG A 86 3.69 -7.10 -13.50
N GLU A 87 3.68 -8.02 -14.47
CA GLU A 87 2.53 -8.26 -15.36
C GLU A 87 1.29 -8.79 -14.62
N SER A 88 1.47 -9.40 -13.45
CA SER A 88 0.38 -9.94 -12.62
C SER A 88 -0.18 -8.96 -11.58
N LEU A 89 0.37 -7.75 -11.52
CA LEU A 89 -0.01 -6.75 -10.51
C LEU A 89 -1.29 -6.01 -10.91
N PHE A 90 -2.20 -5.87 -9.95
CA PHE A 90 -3.41 -5.06 -10.08
C PHE A 90 -3.33 -3.87 -9.12
N PHE A 91 -3.19 -2.66 -9.66
CA PHE A 91 -3.00 -1.44 -8.86
C PHE A 91 -4.32 -0.78 -8.47
N LEU A 92 -4.45 -0.46 -7.19
CA LEU A 92 -5.53 0.33 -6.61
C LEU A 92 -4.94 1.53 -5.87
N GLN A 93 -5.25 2.73 -6.34
CA GLN A 93 -4.79 3.98 -5.72
C GLN A 93 -5.96 4.64 -4.99
N LEU A 94 -5.80 4.86 -3.69
CA LEU A 94 -6.80 5.48 -2.82
C LEU A 94 -6.24 6.76 -2.19
N TRP A 95 -5.87 7.72 -3.04
CA TRP A 95 -5.62 9.12 -2.67
C TRP A 95 -5.77 10.03 -3.89
N SER A 96 -6.37 11.22 -3.71
CA SER A 96 -6.34 12.31 -4.70
C SER A 96 -5.07 13.12 -4.53
N ARG A 97 -4.25 13.26 -5.58
CA ARG A 97 -3.26 14.34 -5.60
C ARG A 97 -3.97 15.68 -5.27
N PRO A 98 -3.45 16.49 -4.34
CA PRO A 98 -4.04 17.81 -4.05
C PRO A 98 -3.96 18.79 -5.23
N ASP A 99 -3.20 18.43 -6.26
CA ASP A 99 -2.84 19.20 -7.42
C ASP A 99 -3.18 18.41 -8.69
N GLY A 100 -4.46 18.44 -9.04
CA GLY A 100 -4.98 18.21 -10.39
C GLY A 100 -5.47 19.53 -10.97
#